data_AF-A0A7Y5QMZ3-F1
#
_entry.id   AF-A0A7Y5QMZ3-F1
#
_cell.length_a   1.000
_cell.length_b   1.000
_cell.length_c   1.000
_cell.angle_alpha   90.00
_cell.angle_beta   90.00
_cell.angle_gamma   90.00
#
_symmetry.space_group_name_H-M   'P 1'
#
loop_
_entity.id
_entity.type
_entity.pdbx_description
1 polymer ?
#
loop_
_entity_poly.entity_id
_entity_poly.type
_entity_poly.pdbx_seq_one_letter_code
_entity_poly.pdbx_strand_id
1 'polypeptide(L)'
;MSGPPVSAALDVLVRDGIELAFRVTNNEVRKLELQFPSGQTHDFAVVDSLGREIWRWSEGRLFTQALQTRVLESNASLSWSARWRESLAPGRYAAIATLLSENRPIEQRVEFVVGAAQAADSRE
;
A
#
# COMPACT_ATOMS: atom_id res chain seq x y z
N MET A 1 -14.92 -9.18 -22.32
CA MET A 1 -14.79 -9.81 -20.99
C MET A 1 -14.78 -8.70 -19.96
N SER A 2 -15.71 -8.69 -19.00
CA SER A 2 -15.67 -7.69 -17.93
C SER A 2 -14.51 -8.00 -16.99
N GLY A 3 -13.78 -6.98 -16.53
CA GLY A 3 -12.66 -7.13 -15.60
C GLY A 3 -13.11 -7.61 -14.20
N PRO A 4 -12.18 -7.75 -13.24
CA PRO A 4 -12.54 -8.11 -11.88
C PRO A 4 -13.46 -7.05 -11.25
N PRO A 5 -14.45 -7.46 -10.41
CA PRO A 5 -15.44 -6.57 -9.80
C PRO A 5 -14.81 -5.49 -8.91
N VAL A 6 -13.62 -5.77 -8.38
CA VAL A 6 -12.79 -4.84 -7.63
C VAL A 6 -11.40 -4.87 -8.24
N SER A 7 -10.81 -3.70 -8.46
CA SER A 7 -9.41 -3.55 -8.82
C SER A 7 -8.66 -2.82 -7.72
N ALA A 8 -7.35 -2.99 -7.69
CA ALA A 8 -6.49 -2.21 -6.82
C ALA A 8 -5.23 -1.76 -7.55
N ALA A 9 -4.67 -0.65 -7.08
CA ALA A 9 -3.43 -0.08 -7.57
C ALA A 9 -2.58 0.35 -6.38
N LEU A 10 -1.28 0.13 -6.47
CA LEU A 10 -0.29 0.62 -5.52
C LEU A 10 0.69 1.50 -6.29
N ASP A 11 0.81 2.76 -5.89
CA ASP A 11 1.80 3.68 -6.42
C ASP A 11 2.93 3.87 -5.39
N VAL A 12 4.17 3.93 -5.88
CA VAL A 12 5.36 4.16 -5.07
C VAL A 12 6.10 5.38 -5.59
N LEU A 13 6.45 6.29 -4.69
CA LEU A 13 7.22 7.48 -4.99
C LEU A 13 8.47 7.54 -4.10
N VAL A 14 9.63 7.55 -4.74
CA VAL A 14 10.94 7.64 -4.09
C VAL A 14 11.42 9.09 -4.11
N ARG A 15 11.57 9.70 -2.93
CA ARG A 15 12.10 11.07 -2.71
C ARG A 15 13.05 11.05 -1.50
N ASP A 16 12.84 11.95 -0.54
CA ASP A 16 13.49 11.92 0.79
C ASP A 16 12.82 10.85 1.69
N GLY A 17 12.79 9.61 1.19
CA GLY A 17 12.04 8.49 1.73
C GLY A 17 11.09 7.86 0.70
N ILE A 18 10.20 7.00 1.19
CA ILE A 18 9.23 6.25 0.39
C ILE A 18 7.81 6.72 0.71
N GLU A 19 7.07 7.16 -0.31
CA GLU A 19 5.64 7.44 -0.23
C GLU A 19 4.87 6.36 -0.98
N LEU A 20 3.85 5.81 -0.32
CA LEU A 20 3.01 4.74 -0.84
C LEU A 20 1.56 5.24 -0.92
N ALA A 21 0.89 4.96 -2.04
CA ALA A 21 -0.54 5.22 -2.19
C ALA A 21 -1.23 3.95 -2.71
N PHE A 22 -2.16 3.42 -1.92
CA PHE A 22 -2.93 2.23 -2.26
C PHE A 22 -4.38 2.62 -2.53
N ARG A 23 -4.89 2.27 -3.71
CA ARG A 23 -6.26 2.53 -4.13
C ARG A 23 -6.99 1.23 -4.41
N VAL A 24 -8.21 1.10 -3.91
CA VAL A 24 -9.13 0.00 -4.23
C VAL A 24 -10.38 0.59 -4.85
N THR A 25 -10.79 0.09 -6.02
CA THR A 25 -11.89 0.64 -6.82
C THR A 25 -12.95 -0.43 -7.06
N ASN A 26 -14.21 -0.07 -6.83
CA ASN A 26 -15.35 -0.89 -7.22
C ASN A 26 -15.65 -0.66 -8.71
N ASN A 27 -15.41 -1.65 -9.55
CA ASN A 27 -15.65 -1.56 -11.00
C ASN A 27 -17.06 -1.99 -11.40
N GLU A 28 -17.90 -2.33 -10.42
CA GLU A 28 -19.28 -2.75 -10.66
C GLU A 28 -20.23 -1.54 -10.69
N VAL A 29 -21.36 -1.73 -11.38
CA VAL A 29 -22.48 -0.78 -11.40
C VAL A 29 -23.31 -0.78 -10.10
N ARG A 30 -22.99 -1.68 -9.16
CA ARG A 30 -23.65 -1.80 -7.85
C ARG A 30 -22.66 -1.51 -6.72
N LYS A 31 -23.17 -1.08 -5.57
CA LYS A 31 -22.36 -0.94 -4.35
C LYS A 31 -21.78 -2.29 -3.90
N LEU A 32 -20.63 -2.24 -3.25
CA LEU A 32 -19.98 -3.39 -2.62
C LEU A 32 -19.74 -3.10 -1.14
N GLU A 33 -19.70 -4.15 -0.33
CA GLU A 33 -19.39 -4.07 1.09
C GLU A 33 -18.04 -4.74 1.35
N LEU A 34 -17.14 -4.01 2.01
CA LEU A 34 -15.87 -4.51 2.52
C LEU A 34 -15.99 -4.70 4.03
N GLN A 35 -15.76 -5.92 4.49
CA GLN A 35 -15.83 -6.26 5.91
C GLN A 35 -14.42 -6.40 6.48
N PHE A 36 -14.15 -5.76 7.61
CA PHE A 36 -12.84 -5.75 8.26
C PHE A 36 -12.98 -6.25 9.70
N PRO A 37 -12.19 -7.25 10.11
CA PRO A 37 -12.31 -7.86 11.44
C PRO A 37 -11.86 -6.92 12.58
N SER A 38 -11.17 -5.83 12.27
CA SER A 38 -10.69 -4.84 13.24
C SER A 38 -10.64 -3.44 12.61
N GLY A 39 -10.18 -2.45 13.38
CA GLY A 39 -9.88 -1.11 12.86
C GLY A 39 -8.70 -1.07 11.89
N GLN A 40 -7.93 -2.16 11.78
CA GLN A 40 -6.87 -2.29 10.78
C GLN A 40 -7.49 -2.71 9.44
N THR A 41 -7.73 -1.72 8.58
CA THR A 41 -8.35 -1.94 7.26
C THR A 41 -7.36 -2.32 6.18
N HIS A 42 -6.10 -1.91 6.35
CA HIS A 42 -5.04 -2.11 5.38
C HIS A 42 -3.69 -2.21 6.10
N ASP A 43 -2.67 -2.65 5.38
CA ASP A 43 -1.28 -2.56 5.80
C ASP A 43 -0.39 -2.26 4.60
N PHE A 44 0.81 -1.77 4.90
CA PHE A 44 1.89 -1.60 3.92
C PHE A 44 3.15 -2.26 4.46
N ALA A 45 3.91 -2.90 3.58
CA ALA A 45 5.23 -3.41 3.87
C ALA A 45 6.21 -3.04 2.77
N VAL A 46 7.49 -2.90 3.12
CA VAL A 46 8.58 -2.83 2.17
C VAL A 46 9.52 -4.00 2.43
N VAL A 47 9.88 -4.70 1.35
CA VAL A 47 10.83 -5.81 1.38
C VAL A 47 12.05 -5.50 0.52
N ASP A 48 13.20 -6.02 0.92
CA ASP A 48 14.42 -5.97 0.12
C ASP A 48 14.42 -6.99 -1.04
N SER A 49 15.47 -6.97 -1.85
CA SER A 49 15.65 -7.91 -2.97
C SER A 49 15.72 -9.39 -2.59
N LEU A 50 15.97 -9.71 -1.31
CA LEU A 50 15.96 -11.07 -0.77
C LEU A 50 14.58 -11.46 -0.22
N GLY A 51 13.59 -10.56 -0.32
CA GLY A 51 12.25 -10.75 0.22
C GLY A 51 12.15 -10.54 1.73
N ARG A 52 13.17 -9.97 2.38
CA ARG A 52 13.13 -9.67 3.81
C ARG A 52 12.38 -8.38 4.04
N GLU A 53 11.42 -8.40 4.94
CA GLU A 53 10.73 -7.20 5.40
C GLU A 53 11.69 -6.29 6.15
N ILE A 54 11.75 -5.04 5.71
CA ILE A 54 12.57 -3.99 6.32
C ILE A 54 11.71 -2.88 6.93
N TRP A 55 10.43 -2.84 6.59
CA TRP A 55 9.48 -1.90 7.17
C TRP A 55 8.04 -2.40 7.02
N ARG A 56 7.23 -2.12 8.03
CA ARG A 56 5.79 -2.39 8.07
C ARG A 56 5.06 -1.21 8.69
N TRP A 57 4.00 -0.75 8.04
CA TRP A 57 3.24 0.42 8.48
C TRP A 57 2.50 0.18 9.79
N SER A 58 1.96 -1.02 9.98
CA SER A 58 1.24 -1.41 11.20
C SER A 58 2.13 -1.62 12.43
N GLU A 59 3.44 -1.75 12.26
CA GLU A 59 4.39 -1.94 13.37
C GLU A 59 4.29 -0.77 14.37
N GLY A 60 4.06 -1.08 15.64
CA GLY A 60 3.88 -0.08 16.71
C GLY A 60 2.55 0.68 16.69
N ARG A 61 1.60 0.36 15.78
CA ARG A 61 0.26 0.95 15.77
C ARG A 61 -0.73 0.09 16.55
N LEU A 62 -1.67 0.76 17.21
CA LEU A 62 -2.80 0.11 17.90
C LEU A 62 -4.07 0.24 17.07
N PHE A 63 -4.84 -0.84 17.01
CA PHE A 63 -6.11 -0.91 16.28
C PHE A 63 -7.22 -1.44 17.18
N THR A 64 -8.42 -0.89 17.02
CA THR A 64 -9.61 -1.35 17.75
C THR A 64 -10.02 -2.75 17.31
N GLN A 65 -10.43 -3.60 18.26
CA GLN A 65 -10.91 -4.97 17.97
C GLN A 65 -12.41 -5.01 17.65
N ALA A 66 -12.87 -4.10 16.79
CA ALA A 66 -14.28 -3.98 16.41
C ALA A 66 -14.44 -4.26 14.92
N LEU A 67 -15.39 -5.13 14.56
CA LEU A 67 -15.78 -5.39 13.18
C LEU A 67 -16.25 -4.08 12.52
N GLN A 68 -15.77 -3.81 11.32
CA GLN A 68 -16.16 -2.65 10.54
C GLN A 68 -16.66 -3.07 9.16
N THR A 69 -17.74 -2.45 8.70
CA THR A 69 -18.20 -2.57 7.30
C THR A 69 -18.04 -1.23 6.60
N ARG A 70 -17.39 -1.23 5.44
CA ARG A 70 -17.30 -0.07 4.55
C ARG A 70 -18.08 -0.33 3.28
N VAL A 71 -19.02 0.56 2.97
CA VAL A 71 -19.73 0.55 1.70
C VAL A 71 -18.89 1.31 0.67
N LEU A 72 -18.61 0.66 -0.45
CA LEU A 72 -17.95 1.25 -1.61
C LEU A 72 -18.97 1.37 -2.73
N GLU A 73 -19.39 2.59 -3.03
CA GLU A 73 -20.36 2.88 -4.08
C GLU A 73 -19.87 2.44 -5.47
N SER A 74 -20.79 2.37 -6.43
CA SER A 74 -20.44 2.05 -7.81
C SER A 74 -19.38 3.03 -8.35
N ASN A 75 -18.33 2.49 -8.99
CA ASN A 75 -17.21 3.26 -9.55
C ASN A 75 -16.43 4.13 -8.53
N ALA A 76 -16.69 3.97 -7.24
CA ALA A 76 -15.98 4.69 -6.19
C ALA A 76 -14.69 3.98 -5.78
N SER A 77 -13.76 4.75 -5.22
CA SER A 77 -12.47 4.25 -4.74
C SER A 77 -12.24 4.60 -3.27
N LEU A 78 -11.63 3.68 -2.54
CA LEU A 78 -10.97 3.96 -1.26
C LEU A 78 -9.48 4.13 -1.51
N SER A 79 -8.85 5.05 -0.79
CA SER A 79 -7.41 5.26 -0.89
C SER A 79 -6.79 5.37 0.50
N TRP A 80 -5.63 4.76 0.64
CA TRP A 80 -4.79 4.84 1.83
C TRP A 80 -3.38 5.26 1.41
N SER A 81 -2.69 5.96 2.31
CA SER A 81 -1.33 6.41 2.06
C SER A 81 -0.45 6.20 3.27
N ALA A 82 0.81 5.87 3.01
CA ALA A 82 1.83 5.79 4.03
C ALA A 82 3.10 6.50 3.57
N ARG A 83 3.85 7.02 4.54
CA ARG A 83 5.16 7.62 4.29
C ARG A 83 6.17 7.01 5.25
N TRP A 84 7.23 6.46 4.70
CA TRP A 84 8.40 6.01 5.42
C TRP A 84 9.55 6.96 5.14
N ARG A 85 10.04 7.67 6.16
CA ARG A 85 11.02 8.75 6.01
C ARG A 85 12.47 8.27 6.09
N GLU A 86 12.72 6.97 6.15
CA GLU A 86 14.08 6.46 6.17
C GLU A 86 14.71 6.48 4.79
N SER A 87 16.01 6.78 4.77
CA SER A 87 16.81 6.68 3.56
C SER A 87 17.23 5.23 3.37
N LEU A 88 16.84 4.66 2.24
CA LEU A 88 17.25 3.33 1.84
C LEU A 88 18.58 3.39 1.10
N ALA A 89 19.39 2.35 1.28
CA ALA A 89 20.56 2.16 0.43
C ALA A 89 20.12 2.02 -1.05
N PRO A 90 20.97 2.39 -2.01
CA PRO A 90 20.66 2.18 -3.42
C PRO A 90 20.45 0.70 -3.70
N GLY A 91 19.37 0.36 -4.41
CA GLY A 91 19.00 -1.03 -4.62
C GLY A 91 17.58 -1.24 -5.14
N ARG A 92 17.22 -2.52 -5.30
CA ARG A 92 15.88 -2.97 -5.68
C ARG A 92 15.10 -3.38 -4.44
N TYR A 93 13.86 -2.94 -4.39
CA TYR A 93 12.92 -3.19 -3.31
C TYR A 93 11.54 -3.50 -3.88
N ALA A 94 10.64 -3.98 -3.04
CA ALA A 94 9.23 -4.07 -3.38
C ALA A 94 8.36 -3.51 -2.25
N ALA A 95 7.37 -2.71 -2.62
CA ALA A 95 6.29 -2.30 -1.74
C ALA A 95 5.13 -3.27 -1.89
N ILE A 96 4.51 -3.61 -0.77
CA ILE A 96 3.34 -4.49 -0.69
C ILE A 96 2.25 -3.70 0.04
N ALA A 97 1.06 -3.63 -0.55
CA ALA A 97 -0.13 -3.10 0.10
C ALA A 97 -1.18 -4.20 0.20
N THR A 98 -1.75 -4.37 1.39
CA THR A 98 -2.74 -5.41 1.66
C THR A 98 -4.03 -4.76 2.14
N LEU A 99 -5.15 -5.06 1.50
CA LEU A 99 -6.48 -4.81 2.00
C LEU A 99 -6.89 -5.97 2.91
N LEU A 100 -7.08 -5.70 4.20
CA LEU A 100 -7.38 -6.70 5.22
C LEU A 100 -8.88 -6.97 5.34
N SER A 101 -9.58 -6.92 4.20
CA SER A 101 -11.00 -7.24 4.16
C SER A 101 -11.19 -8.75 4.15
N GLU A 102 -12.02 -9.27 5.06
CA GLU A 102 -12.25 -10.71 5.20
C GLU A 102 -12.97 -11.30 3.98
N ASN A 103 -13.96 -10.58 3.43
CA ASN A 103 -14.74 -11.04 2.29
C ASN A 103 -14.10 -10.70 0.92
N ARG A 104 -13.13 -9.77 0.89
CA ARG A 104 -12.48 -9.27 -0.32
C ARG A 104 -11.00 -8.94 -0.06
N PRO A 105 -10.16 -9.91 0.33
CA PRO A 105 -8.75 -9.66 0.55
C PRO A 105 -8.08 -9.29 -0.78
N ILE A 106 -7.21 -8.28 -0.75
CA ILE A 106 -6.44 -7.87 -1.92
C ILE A 106 -5.01 -7.62 -1.48
N GLU A 107 -4.06 -8.09 -2.27
CA GLU A 107 -2.66 -7.71 -2.16
C GLU A 107 -2.21 -7.09 -3.48
N GLN A 108 -1.43 -6.02 -3.40
CA GLN A 108 -0.74 -5.42 -4.54
C GLN A 108 0.74 -5.29 -4.21
N ARG A 109 1.57 -5.66 -5.18
CA ARG A 109 3.03 -5.59 -5.07
C ARG A 109 3.58 -4.77 -6.22
N VAL A 110 4.46 -3.83 -5.89
CA VAL A 110 5.17 -3.02 -6.88
C VAL A 110 6.65 -3.01 -6.55
N GLU A 111 7.46 -3.39 -7.55
CA GLU A 111 8.91 -3.23 -7.48
C GLU A 111 9.31 -1.79 -7.73
N PHE A 112 10.30 -1.30 -6.99
CA PHE A 112 10.86 0.03 -7.18
C PHE A 112 12.37 0.03 -6.95
N VAL A 113 13.03 1.06 -7.46
CA VAL A 113 14.48 1.23 -7.36
C VAL A 113 14.77 2.50 -6.58
N VAL A 114 15.65 2.38 -5.59
CA VAL A 114 16.27 3.53 -4.93
C VAL A 114 17.59 3.77 -5.63
N GLY A 115 17.72 4.94 -6.27
CA GLY A 115 18.97 5.35 -6.89
C GLY A 115 20.00 5.74 -5.82
N ALA A 116 21.27 5.71 -6.18
CA ALA A 116 22.25 6.49 -5.43
C ALA A 116 21.81 7.95 -5.52
N ALA A 117 21.40 8.54 -4.40
CA ALA A 117 21.35 10.00 -4.28
C ALA A 117 22.67 10.52 -4.88
N GLN A 118 22.59 11.46 -5.83
CA GLN A 118 23.75 12.00 -6.51
C GLN A 118 24.64 12.68 -5.47
N ALA A 119 25.54 11.92 -4.87
CA ALA A 119 26.57 12.38 -3.98
C ALA A 119 27.74 12.90 -4.84
N ALA A 120 27.50 13.96 -5.62
CA ALA A 120 28.54 14.70 -6.34
C ALA A 120 27.97 15.96 -7.02
N ASP A 121 27.53 16.95 -6.23
CA ASP A 121 27.68 18.35 -6.69
C ASP A 121 27.73 19.30 -5.49
N SER A 122 28.92 19.45 -4.91
CA SER A 122 29.33 20.55 -4.02
C SER A 122 30.80 20.33 -3.64
N ARG A 123 31.69 20.52 -4.62
CA ARG A 123 33.07 20.94 -4.37
C ARG A 123 33.35 22.11 -5.30
N GLU A 124 33.13 23.31 -4.79
CA GLU A 124 33.87 24.52 -5.15
C GLU A 124 34.46 25.11 -3.88
#